data_AF-A0A9E2FDJ6-F1
#
_entry.id   AF-A0A9E2FDJ6-F1
#
_cell.length_a   1.000
_cell.length_b   1.000
_cell.length_c   1.000
_cell.angle_alpha   90.00
_cell.angle_beta   90.00
_cell.angle_gamma   90.00
#
_symmetry.space_group_name_H-M   'P 1'
#
loop_
_entity.id
_entity.type
_entity.pdbx_description
1 polymer ?
#
loop_
_entity_poly.entity_id
_entity_poly.type
_entity_poly.pdbx_seq_one_letter_code
_entity_poly.pdbx_strand_id
1 'polypeptide(L)'
;MTRMRFYYLDAGERRQLEDLVQGLLSKSFEGNVFAEIKTLLPIIKWDQVSLRKHVEGMFYVSERLWTVALETGKAKFGGEFNRINLLRITKIKSMSYYSYMTGSRDPVNIMMTRDDVLQDPAISMIKMKDDISALLQFVYDSPQFDQTVTDQA
;
A
#
# COMPACT_ATOMS: atom_id res chain seq x y z
N MET A 1 -9.76 -13.80 5.00
CA MET A 1 -9.65 -12.54 4.22
C MET A 1 -10.37 -12.72 2.90
N THR A 2 -11.31 -11.83 2.58
CA THR A 2 -11.96 -11.79 1.26
C THR A 2 -10.88 -11.58 0.19
N ARG A 3 -10.79 -12.43 -0.83
CA ARG A 3 -9.82 -12.27 -1.92
C ARG A 3 -10.00 -10.88 -2.54
N MET A 4 -8.97 -10.03 -2.46
CA MET A 4 -8.98 -8.74 -3.17
C MET A 4 -9.19 -8.99 -4.66
N ARG A 5 -10.22 -8.34 -5.22
CA ARG A 5 -10.50 -8.37 -6.66
C ARG A 5 -9.86 -7.14 -7.28
N PHE A 6 -8.85 -7.37 -8.10
CA PHE A 6 -8.24 -6.38 -8.99
C PHE A 6 -8.93 -6.49 -10.35
N TYR A 7 -9.38 -5.36 -10.90
CA TYR A 7 -10.14 -5.32 -12.15
C TYR A 7 -9.29 -4.89 -13.33
N TYR A 8 -8.27 -4.07 -13.07
CA TYR A 8 -7.42 -3.48 -14.09
C TYR A 8 -6.04 -4.14 -14.14
N LEU A 9 -5.55 -4.68 -13.02
CA LEU A 9 -4.30 -5.42 -12.99
C LEU A 9 -4.45 -6.84 -13.54
N ASP A 10 -3.64 -7.18 -14.53
CA ASP A 10 -3.54 -8.55 -15.03
C ASP A 10 -2.68 -9.45 -14.11
N ALA A 11 -2.48 -10.71 -14.49
CA ALA A 11 -1.70 -11.65 -13.70
C ALA A 11 -0.18 -11.37 -13.74
N GLY A 12 0.33 -10.83 -14.86
CA GLY A 12 1.74 -10.49 -15.03
C GLY A 12 2.10 -9.23 -14.23
N GLU A 13 1.28 -8.19 -14.34
CA GLU A 13 1.41 -6.94 -13.58
C GLU A 13 1.40 -7.21 -12.07
N ARG A 14 0.48 -8.07 -11.59
CA ARG A 14 0.44 -8.47 -10.18
C ARG A 14 1.68 -9.22 -9.74
N ARG A 15 2.25 -10.08 -10.60
CA ARG A 15 3.49 -10.79 -10.28
C ARG A 15 4.65 -9.81 -10.15
N GLN A 16 4.79 -8.87 -11.08
CA GLN A 16 5.83 -7.85 -11.03
C GLN A 16 5.72 -6.96 -9.79
N LEU A 17 4.50 -6.58 -9.39
CA LEU A 17 4.28 -5.85 -8.15
C LEU A 17 4.61 -6.69 -6.90
N GLU A 18 4.32 -7.98 -6.91
CA GLU A 18 4.71 -8.89 -5.82
C GLU A 18 6.23 -9.03 -5.74
N ASP A 19 6.92 -9.17 -6.87
CA ASP A 19 8.39 -9.22 -6.93
C ASP A 19 9.00 -7.91 -6.40
N LEU A 20 8.41 -6.75 -6.73
CA LEU A 20 8.80 -5.46 -6.16
C LEU A 20 8.61 -5.43 -4.64
N VAL A 21 7.44 -5.86 -4.14
CA VAL A 21 7.18 -5.94 -2.69
C VAL A 21 8.19 -6.86 -2.00
N GLN A 22 8.49 -8.02 -2.58
CA GLN A 22 9.51 -8.92 -2.04
C GLN A 22 10.89 -8.28 -2.03
N GLY A 23 11.29 -7.59 -3.10
CA GLY A 23 12.57 -6.87 -3.18
C GLY A 23 12.70 -5.73 -2.17
N LEU A 24 11.61 -5.02 -1.89
CA LEU A 24 11.55 -4.05 -0.80
C LEU A 24 11.77 -4.77 0.54
N LEU A 25 11.05 -5.86 0.77
CA LEU A 25 11.10 -6.57 2.04
C LEU A 25 12.42 -7.35 2.26
N SER A 26 13.19 -7.66 1.23
CA SER A 26 14.52 -8.26 1.40
C SER A 26 15.63 -7.22 1.61
N LYS A 27 15.30 -5.91 1.65
CA LYS A 27 16.26 -4.79 1.56
C LYS A 27 17.18 -4.86 0.33
N SER A 28 16.87 -5.71 -0.66
CA SER A 28 17.66 -5.81 -1.90
C SER A 28 17.28 -4.73 -2.90
N PHE A 29 16.21 -3.98 -2.63
CA PHE A 29 15.77 -2.86 -3.44
C PHE A 29 16.33 -1.53 -2.92
N GLU A 30 17.28 -0.97 -3.66
CA GLU A 30 17.91 0.34 -3.37
C GLU A 30 17.25 1.50 -4.15
N GLY A 31 16.18 1.22 -4.90
CA GLY A 31 15.52 2.17 -5.78
C GLY A 31 14.46 3.06 -5.10
N ASN A 32 13.85 3.93 -5.90
CA ASN A 32 12.65 4.67 -5.49
C ASN A 32 11.41 3.84 -5.85
N VAL A 33 10.71 3.33 -4.84
CA VAL A 33 9.52 2.47 -5.01
C VAL A 33 8.46 3.10 -5.92
N PHE A 34 8.25 4.41 -5.85
CA PHE A 34 7.25 5.10 -6.66
C PHE A 34 7.70 5.27 -8.11
N ALA A 35 9.00 5.43 -8.34
CA ALA A 35 9.55 5.40 -9.69
C ALA A 35 9.37 4.01 -10.31
N GLU A 36 9.61 2.96 -9.53
CA GLU A 36 9.46 1.58 -10.00
C GLU A 36 8.00 1.22 -10.31
N ILE A 37 7.06 1.57 -9.43
CA ILE A 37 5.62 1.40 -9.70
C ILE A 37 5.23 2.17 -10.96
N LYS A 38 5.76 3.37 -11.19
CA LYS A 38 5.49 4.15 -12.40
C LYS A 38 6.10 3.53 -13.65
N THR A 39 7.24 2.86 -13.55
CA THR A 39 7.85 2.10 -14.65
C THR A 39 7.02 0.87 -14.99
N LEU A 40 6.59 0.11 -13.98
CA LEU A 40 5.76 -1.09 -14.15
C LEU A 40 4.36 -0.75 -14.68
N LEU A 41 3.76 0.31 -14.15
CA LEU A 41 2.39 0.75 -14.46
C LEU A 41 2.42 2.22 -14.89
N PRO A 42 2.85 2.52 -16.13
CA PRO A 42 2.97 3.89 -16.60
C PRO A 42 1.59 4.54 -16.73
N ILE A 43 1.48 5.79 -16.25
CA ILE A 43 0.30 6.62 -16.47
C ILE A 43 0.43 7.28 -17.85
N ILE A 44 -0.42 6.88 -18.79
CA ILE A 44 -0.47 7.42 -20.15
C ILE A 44 -1.47 8.58 -20.16
N LYS A 45 -1.03 9.73 -20.66
CA LYS A 45 -1.86 10.94 -20.74
C LYS A 45 -3.12 10.64 -21.56
N TRP A 46 -4.29 10.97 -20.99
CA TRP A 46 -5.63 10.73 -21.55
C TRP A 46 -6.14 9.29 -21.50
N ASP A 47 -5.34 8.32 -21.07
CA ASP A 47 -5.81 6.95 -20.85
C ASP A 47 -6.24 6.75 -19.38
N GLN A 48 -7.56 6.76 -19.17
CA GLN A 48 -8.15 6.53 -17.86
C GLN A 48 -7.89 5.11 -17.32
N VAL A 49 -7.67 4.13 -18.19
CA VAL A 49 -7.37 2.75 -17.76
C VAL A 49 -5.97 2.70 -17.17
N SER A 50 -4.97 3.33 -17.79
CA SER A 50 -3.61 3.40 -17.23
C SER A 50 -3.57 4.03 -15.84
N LEU A 51 -4.38 5.07 -15.61
CA LEU A 51 -4.49 5.73 -14.30
C LEU A 51 -5.13 4.80 -13.26
N ARG A 52 -6.21 4.11 -13.62
CA ARG A 52 -6.87 3.12 -12.75
C ARG A 52 -5.98 1.94 -12.43
N LYS A 53 -5.20 1.45 -13.41
CA LYS A 53 -4.16 0.43 -13.20
C LYS A 53 -3.12 0.89 -12.19
N HIS A 54 -2.59 2.11 -12.36
CA HIS A 54 -1.60 2.66 -11.44
C HIS A 54 -2.13 2.77 -10.00
N VAL A 55 -3.37 3.24 -9.83
CA VAL A 55 -4.05 3.29 -8.53
C VAL A 55 -4.22 1.89 -7.93
N GLU A 56 -4.71 0.91 -8.70
CA GLU A 56 -4.81 -0.48 -8.21
C GLU A 56 -3.45 -1.06 -7.84
N GLY A 57 -2.39 -0.72 -8.57
CA GLY A 57 -1.03 -1.17 -8.27
C GLY A 57 -0.48 -0.59 -6.97
N MET A 58 -0.65 0.70 -6.75
CA MET A 58 -0.29 1.34 -5.47
C MET A 58 -1.10 0.75 -4.31
N PHE A 59 -2.38 0.46 -4.52
CA PHE A 59 -3.23 -0.17 -3.52
C PHE A 59 -2.75 -1.59 -3.18
N TYR A 60 -2.40 -2.37 -4.22
CA TYR A 60 -1.83 -3.71 -4.06
C TYR A 60 -0.59 -3.66 -3.15
N VAL A 61 0.38 -2.81 -3.49
CA VAL A 61 1.64 -2.67 -2.73
C VAL A 61 1.36 -2.27 -1.28
N SER A 62 0.50 -1.27 -1.07
CA SER A 62 0.12 -0.79 0.27
C SER A 62 -0.50 -1.90 1.13
N GLU A 63 -1.43 -2.69 0.59
CA GLU A 63 -2.10 -3.76 1.34
C GLU A 63 -1.16 -4.92 1.69
N ARG A 64 -0.20 -5.25 0.80
CA ARG A 64 0.84 -6.23 1.12
C ARG A 64 1.72 -5.73 2.27
N LEU A 65 2.16 -4.47 2.22
CA LEU A 65 2.95 -3.85 3.28
C LEU A 65 2.17 -3.74 4.60
N TRP A 66 0.86 -3.50 4.57
CA TRP A 66 0.01 -3.53 5.76
C TRP A 66 0.03 -4.90 6.44
N THR A 67 -0.08 -5.96 5.65
CA THR A 67 -0.06 -7.34 6.17
C THR A 67 1.26 -7.61 6.87
N VAL A 68 2.37 -7.30 6.20
CA VAL A 68 3.71 -7.51 6.74
C VAL A 68 3.98 -6.63 7.96
N ALA A 69 3.60 -5.35 7.93
CA ALA A 69 3.77 -4.46 9.08
C ALA A 69 2.96 -4.93 10.30
N LEU A 70 1.77 -5.51 10.12
CA LEU A 70 1.00 -6.10 11.20
C LEU A 70 1.69 -7.35 11.77
N GLU A 71 2.24 -8.20 10.93
CA GLU A 71 3.01 -9.39 11.35
C GLU A 71 4.28 -8.98 12.11
N THR A 72 5.05 -8.04 11.56
CA THR A 72 6.23 -7.44 12.21
C THR A 72 5.87 -6.81 13.55
N GLY A 73 4.76 -6.08 13.62
CA GLY A 73 4.29 -5.48 14.86
C GLY A 73 3.86 -6.53 15.90
N LYS A 74 3.23 -7.62 15.49
CA LYS A 74 2.91 -8.75 16.38
C LYS A 74 4.17 -9.45 16.91
N ALA A 75 5.18 -9.61 16.07
CA ALA A 75 6.46 -10.18 16.48
C ALA A 75 7.22 -9.26 17.46
N LYS A 76 7.16 -7.93 17.25
CA LYS A 76 7.88 -6.93 18.06
C LYS A 76 7.17 -6.59 19.38
N PHE A 77 5.85 -6.48 19.36
CA PHE A 77 5.04 -5.98 20.48
C PHE A 77 4.07 -7.01 21.08
N GLY A 78 4.03 -8.25 20.55
CA GLY A 78 3.18 -9.34 21.03
C GLY A 78 1.90 -9.55 20.22
N GLY A 79 1.24 -10.70 20.42
CA GLY A 79 0.12 -11.18 19.60
C GLY A 79 -1.14 -10.30 19.58
N GLU A 80 -1.31 -9.41 20.57
CA GLU A 80 -2.42 -8.45 20.64
C GLU A 80 -2.23 -7.22 19.73
N PHE A 81 -1.07 -7.10 19.08
CA PHE A 81 -0.80 -5.99 18.17
C PHE A 81 -1.76 -6.01 16.97
N ASN A 82 -2.45 -4.89 16.78
CA ASN A 82 -3.46 -4.75 15.74
C ASN A 82 -3.30 -3.44 14.96
N ARG A 83 -4.22 -3.22 14.00
CA ARG A 83 -4.19 -2.06 13.09
C ARG A 83 -4.20 -0.72 13.83
N ILE A 84 -4.91 -0.61 14.96
CA ILE A 84 -4.99 0.63 15.74
C ILE A 84 -3.63 0.95 16.36
N ASN A 85 -2.92 -0.07 16.89
CA ASN A 85 -1.56 0.10 17.39
C ASN A 85 -0.63 0.56 16.27
N LEU A 86 -0.69 -0.08 15.11
CA LEU A 86 0.14 0.26 13.96
C LEU A 86 -0.07 1.71 13.51
N LEU A 87 -1.34 2.13 13.35
CA LEU A 87 -1.70 3.52 12.99
C LEU A 87 -1.16 4.55 13.98
N ARG A 88 -1.21 4.25 15.29
CA ARG A 88 -0.67 5.15 16.33
C ARG A 88 0.84 5.30 16.23
N ILE A 89 1.56 4.22 15.95
CA ILE A 89 3.03 4.23 15.87
C ILE A 89 3.50 4.90 14.59
N THR A 90 2.96 4.51 13.44
CA THR A 90 3.38 5.04 12.13
C THR A 90 2.87 6.45 11.87
N LYS A 91 1.94 6.94 12.71
CA LYS A 91 1.20 8.19 12.50
C LYS A 91 0.51 8.24 11.13
N ILE A 92 0.32 7.08 10.50
CA ILE A 92 -0.53 6.96 9.33
C ILE A 92 -1.91 7.41 9.76
N LYS A 93 -2.46 8.38 9.04
CA LYS A 93 -3.83 8.81 9.29
C LYS A 93 -4.73 7.63 9.00
N SER A 94 -5.43 7.16 10.03
CA SER A 94 -6.52 6.20 9.86
C SER A 94 -7.55 6.87 8.99
N MET A 95 -7.68 6.43 7.75
CA MET A 95 -8.85 6.79 6.99
C MET A 95 -9.98 5.92 7.49
N SER A 96 -11.06 6.55 7.96
CA SER A 96 -12.34 5.88 7.86
C SER A 96 -12.59 5.59 6.38
N TYR A 97 -13.42 4.59 6.08
CA TYR A 97 -13.94 4.33 4.73
C TYR A 97 -14.43 5.63 4.03
N TYR A 98 -14.78 6.66 4.81
CA TYR A 98 -15.16 8.00 4.39
C TYR A 98 -14.04 8.84 3.74
N SER A 99 -12.83 8.88 4.31
CA SER A 99 -11.70 9.64 3.72
C SER A 99 -11.09 8.96 2.51
N TYR A 100 -11.33 7.65 2.38
CA TYR A 100 -11.00 6.88 1.18
C TYR A 100 -11.82 7.36 -0.03
N MET A 101 -13.02 7.90 0.20
CA MET A 101 -14.02 8.19 -0.83
C MET A 101 -13.95 9.59 -1.42
N THR A 102 -13.66 10.60 -0.60
CA THR A 102 -14.03 11.97 -0.99
C THR A 102 -12.90 12.86 -1.43
N GLY A 103 -11.66 12.57 -1.03
CA GLY A 103 -10.49 13.38 -1.29
C GLY A 103 -10.54 14.87 -0.83
N SER A 104 -11.71 15.41 -0.51
CA SER A 104 -11.94 16.81 -0.19
C SER A 104 -12.18 17.00 1.31
N ARG A 105 -11.76 18.16 1.83
CA ARG A 105 -11.93 18.59 3.22
C ARG A 105 -13.35 19.10 3.55
N ASP A 106 -14.42 18.72 2.83
CA ASP A 106 -15.81 19.20 3.10
C ASP A 106 -16.95 18.23 2.65
N PRO A 107 -18.23 18.40 3.09
CA PRO A 107 -18.89 17.47 4.02
C PRO A 107 -19.77 16.34 3.44
N VAL A 108 -19.51 15.15 3.99
CA VAL A 108 -20.38 14.08 4.54
C VAL A 108 -21.52 13.44 3.72
N ASN A 109 -22.25 14.12 2.83
CA ASN A 109 -23.56 13.58 2.41
C ASN A 109 -23.64 12.87 1.04
N ILE A 110 -22.54 12.68 0.28
CA ILE A 110 -22.66 12.31 -1.16
C ILE A 110 -21.84 11.10 -1.64
N MET A 111 -20.96 10.46 -0.87
CA MET A 111 -20.13 9.36 -1.42
C MET A 111 -20.30 8.04 -0.67
N MET A 112 -20.72 6.98 -1.38
CA MET A 112 -21.15 5.70 -0.78
C MET A 112 -20.47 4.40 -1.31
N THR A 113 -19.72 4.38 -2.43
CA THR A 113 -19.10 3.15 -2.99
C THR A 113 -17.62 3.22 -3.43
N ARG A 114 -16.92 2.07 -3.46
CA ARG A 114 -15.54 1.88 -4.01
C ARG A 114 -15.32 2.52 -5.38
N ASP A 115 -16.34 2.62 -6.21
CA ASP A 115 -16.27 3.23 -7.54
C ASP A 115 -16.06 4.75 -7.47
N ASP A 116 -16.50 5.42 -6.40
CA ASP A 116 -16.37 6.86 -6.19
C ASP A 116 -14.92 7.26 -5.86
N VAL A 117 -14.18 6.37 -5.19
CA VAL A 117 -12.74 6.50 -4.86
C VAL A 117 -11.89 6.49 -6.12
N LEU A 118 -12.23 5.63 -7.09
CA LEU A 118 -11.55 5.56 -8.38
C LEU A 118 -11.83 6.79 -9.25
N GLN A 119 -12.70 7.72 -8.82
CA GLN A 119 -13.03 8.94 -9.57
C GLN A 119 -12.17 10.15 -9.21
N ASP A 120 -11.44 10.17 -8.08
CA ASP A 120 -10.32 11.12 -7.84
C ASP A 120 -8.99 10.39 -7.56
N PRO A 121 -8.32 9.90 -8.63
CA PRO A 121 -7.07 9.15 -8.53
C PRO A 121 -5.94 9.90 -7.83
N ALA A 122 -5.92 11.23 -7.89
CA ALA A 122 -4.79 12.02 -7.39
C ALA A 122 -4.68 11.92 -5.86
N ILE A 123 -5.82 11.96 -5.17
CA ILE A 123 -5.85 12.00 -3.72
C ILE A 123 -5.61 10.61 -3.13
N SER A 124 -6.15 9.57 -3.78
CA SER A 124 -5.83 8.18 -3.45
C SER A 124 -4.33 7.90 -3.60
N MET A 125 -3.70 8.36 -4.69
CA MET A 125 -2.26 8.16 -4.90
C MET A 125 -1.39 8.84 -3.85
N ILE A 126 -1.69 10.09 -3.46
CA ILE A 126 -0.95 10.79 -2.41
C ILE A 126 -1.01 10.02 -1.10
N LYS A 127 -2.20 9.54 -0.72
CA LYS A 127 -2.36 8.77 0.52
C LYS A 127 -1.65 7.42 0.47
N MET A 128 -1.78 6.69 -0.62
CA MET A 128 -1.10 5.41 -0.78
C MET A 128 0.43 5.59 -0.75
N LYS A 129 0.93 6.71 -1.27
CA LYS A 129 2.34 7.08 -1.16
C LYS A 129 2.78 7.25 0.30
N ASP A 130 2.01 7.98 1.09
CA ASP A 130 2.28 8.18 2.52
C ASP A 130 2.24 6.85 3.29
N ASP A 131 1.27 5.99 2.98
CA ASP A 131 1.12 4.67 3.60
C ASP A 131 2.29 3.76 3.28
N ILE A 132 2.64 3.62 2.01
CA ILE A 132 3.78 2.81 1.56
C ILE A 132 5.05 3.27 2.26
N SER A 133 5.31 4.58 2.31
CA SER A 133 6.51 5.13 2.93
C SER A 133 6.55 4.85 4.44
N ALA A 134 5.45 5.11 5.15
CA ALA A 134 5.40 4.93 6.60
C ALA A 134 5.40 3.45 7.03
N LEU A 135 4.78 2.56 6.25
CA LEU A 135 4.80 1.12 6.49
C LEU A 135 6.20 0.54 6.24
N LEU A 136 6.86 0.92 5.14
CA LEU A 136 8.25 0.50 4.88
C LEU A 136 9.18 0.94 5.99
N GLN A 137 9.09 2.21 6.41
CA GLN A 137 9.90 2.73 7.51
C GLN A 137 9.67 1.92 8.79
N PHE A 138 8.42 1.65 9.16
CA PHE A 138 8.09 0.85 10.33
C PHE A 138 8.66 -0.58 10.27
N VAL A 139 8.59 -1.20 9.10
CA VAL A 139 9.13 -2.55 8.87
C VAL A 139 10.65 -2.56 8.99
N TYR A 140 11.34 -1.59 8.37
CA TYR A 140 12.80 -1.50 8.42
C TYR A 140 13.35 -1.12 9.79
N ASP A 141 12.62 -0.32 10.57
CA ASP A 141 12.98 0.05 11.96
C ASP A 141 12.71 -1.09 12.97
N SER A 142 12.31 -2.28 12.51
CA SER A 142 12.13 -3.45 13.34
C SER A 142 13.40 -4.31 13.40
N PRO A 143 14.04 -4.47 14.58
CA PRO A 143 15.30 -5.23 14.70
C PRO A 143 15.16 -6.73 14.40
N GLN A 144 13.94 -7.27 14.39
CA GLN A 144 13.66 -8.67 14.02
C GLN A 144 13.69 -8.90 12.50
N PHE A 145 13.61 -7.84 11.70
CA PHE A 145 13.63 -7.95 10.25
C PHE A 145 14.98 -8.41 9.71
N ASP A 146 16.07 -8.13 10.42
CA ASP A 146 17.42 -8.60 10.08
C ASP A 146 17.61 -10.11 10.36
N GLN A 147 16.77 -10.73 11.19
CA GLN A 147 16.90 -12.15 11.55
C GLN A 147 16.12 -13.07 10.60
N THR A 148 14.94 -12.67 10.12
CA THR A 148 14.13 -13.51 9.21
C THR A 148 14.69 -13.66 7.80
N VAL A 149 15.49 -12.71 7.31
CA VAL A 149 16.12 -12.81 5.98
C VAL A 149 17.38 -13.69 6.02
N THR A 150 18.02 -13.81 7.18
CA THR A 150 19.25 -14.59 7.34
C THR A 150 18.97 -16.09 7.48
N ASP A 151 17.80 -16.48 8.00
CA ASP A 151 17.44 -17.89 8.23
C ASP A 151 16.80 -18.61 7.01
N GLN A 152 16.69 -17.93 5.85
CA GLN A 152 16.19 -18.53 4.60
C GLN A 152 17.20 -18.53 3.44
N ALA A 153 18.47 -18.18 3.69
CA ALA A 153 19.56 -18.19 2.71
C ALA A 153 20.46 -19.43 2.83
#